data_AF-A0A3C1BLP2-F1
#
_entry.id   AF-A0A3C1BLP2-F1
#
_cell.length_a   1.000
_cell.length_b   1.000
_cell.length_c   1.000
_cell.angle_alpha   90.00
_cell.angle_beta   90.00
_cell.angle_gamma   90.00
#
_symmetry.space_group_name_H-M   'P 1'
#
loop_
_entity.id
_entity.type
_entity.pdbx_description
1 polymer ?
#
loop_
_entity_poly.entity_id
_entity_poly.type
_entity_poly.pdbx_seq_one_letter_code
_entity_poly.pdbx_strand_id
1 'polypeptide(L)' 'ALGGLFTIFQVYEYQHAAFGFSGHIYGATFFMATGFHGFHVVVGTVFLLVCLLRALAGHFTTQNHFGFEAAAWYW' A
#
# COMPACT_ATOMS: atom_id res chain seq x y z
N ALA A 1 2.74 1.21 -9.96
CA ALA A 1 2.76 -0.14 -10.56
C ALA A 1 3.17 -1.21 -9.54
N LEU A 2 4.38 -1.13 -8.96
CA LEU A 2 4.86 -2.11 -7.98
C LEU A 2 3.98 -2.24 -6.72
N GLY A 3 3.41 -1.15 -6.20
CA GLY A 3 2.47 -1.22 -5.07
C GLY A 3 1.20 -2.02 -5.35
N GLY A 4 0.66 -1.93 -6.57
CA GLY A 4 -0.44 -2.77 -7.02
C GLY A 4 -0.02 -4.24 -7.17
N LEU A 5 1.19 -4.49 -7.68
CA LEU A 5 1.75 -5.84 -7.80
C LEU A 5 1.90 -6.50 -6.42
N PHE A 6 2.43 -5.77 -5.43
CA PHE A 6 2.54 -6.23 -4.04
C PHE A 6 1.17 -6.68 -3.51
N THR A 7 0.14 -5.85 -3.69
CA THR A 7 -1.21 -6.15 -3.21
C THR A 7 -1.79 -7.41 -3.85
N ILE A 8 -1.55 -7.64 -5.15
CA ILE A 8 -1.98 -8.86 -5.85
C ILE A 8 -1.30 -10.10 -5.27
N PHE A 9 0.01 -10.05 -5.06
CA PHE A 9 0.74 -11.17 -4.45
C PHE A 9 0.33 -11.40 -2.99
N GLN A 10 0.04 -10.35 -2.23
CA GLN A 10 -0.44 -10.46 -0.86
C GLN A 10 -1.80 -11.19 -0.79
N VAL A 11 -2.70 -10.91 -1.74
CA VAL A 11 -3.98 -11.65 -1.85
C VAL A 11 -3.75 -13.11 -2.24
N TYR A 12 -2.83 -13.36 -3.18
CA TYR A 12 -2.46 -14.72 -3.58
C TYR A 12 -1.90 -15.54 -2.40
N GLU A 13 -1.06 -14.92 -1.57
CA GLU A 13 -0.54 -15.53 -0.34
C GLU A 13 -1.67 -15.91 0.62
N TYR A 14 -2.67 -15.03 0.82
CA TYR A 14 -3.81 -15.32 1.70
C TYR A 14 -4.70 -16.45 1.17
N GLN A 15 -4.82 -16.59 -0.16
CA GLN A 15 -5.56 -17.70 -0.77
C GLN A 15 -4.86 -19.06 -0.64
N HIS A 16 -3.53 -19.06 -0.56
CA HIS A 16 -2.71 -20.27 -0.45
C HIS A 16 -2.21 -20.55 0.98
N ALA A 17 -2.62 -19.74 1.96
CA ALA A 17 -2.23 -19.93 3.34
C ALA A 17 -2.73 -21.27 3.88
N ALA A 18 -1.83 -22.06 4.48
CA ALA A 18 -2.15 -23.36 5.07
C ALA A 18 -2.89 -23.27 6.42
N PHE A 19 -3.22 -22.06 6.86
CA PHE A 19 -3.82 -21.75 8.15
C PHE A 19 -4.93 -20.71 8.00
N GLY A 20 -5.91 -20.77 8.89
CA GLY A 20 -7.06 -19.86 8.88
C GLY A 20 -6.82 -18.60 9.70
N PHE A 21 -7.70 -17.61 9.52
CA PHE A 21 -7.74 -16.43 10.39
C PHE A 21 -8.08 -16.77 11.84
N SER A 22 -8.96 -17.76 12.01
CA SER A 22 -9.52 -18.20 13.29
C SER A 22 -8.93 -19.54 13.73
N GLY A 23 -8.89 -19.76 15.04
CA GLY A 23 -8.53 -21.06 15.63
C GLY A 23 -7.10 -21.17 16.17
N HIS A 24 -6.24 -20.17 15.95
CA HIS A 24 -4.87 -20.14 16.51
C HIS A 24 -4.30 -18.72 16.50
N ILE A 25 -3.52 -18.40 17.53
CA ILE A 25 -2.95 -17.04 17.72
C ILE A 25 -2.03 -16.62 16.58
N TYR A 26 -1.34 -17.57 15.95
CA TYR A 26 -0.47 -17.32 14.81
C TYR A 26 -1.26 -16.77 13.62
N GLY A 27 -2.37 -17.40 13.23
CA GLY A 27 -3.22 -16.95 12.12
C GLY A 27 -3.78 -15.56 12.40
N ALA A 28 -4.37 -15.35 13.58
CA ALA A 28 -4.92 -14.06 13.97
C ALA A 28 -3.86 -12.95 13.94
N THR A 29 -2.67 -13.19 14.48
CA THR A 29 -1.59 -12.19 14.52
C THR A 29 -1.02 -11.93 13.13
N PHE A 30 -0.83 -12.99 12.33
CA PHE A 30 -0.33 -12.90 10.97
C PHE A 30 -1.25 -12.03 10.13
N PHE A 31 -2.52 -12.42 9.97
CA PHE A 31 -3.47 -11.70 9.11
C PHE A 31 -3.75 -10.27 9.58
N MET A 32 -3.76 -10.00 10.89
CA MET A 32 -3.93 -8.63 11.39
C MET A 32 -2.69 -7.76 11.09
N ALA A 33 -1.48 -8.27 11.31
CA ALA A 33 -0.26 -7.52 11.05
C ALA A 33 -0.05 -7.29 9.55
N THR A 34 -0.13 -8.34 8.73
CA THR A 34 0.06 -8.25 7.28
C THR A 34 -1.11 -7.55 6.60
N GLY A 35 -2.33 -7.73 7.11
CA GLY A 35 -3.52 -7.03 6.62
C GLY A 35 -3.48 -5.52 6.85
N PHE A 36 -3.07 -5.07 8.04
CA PHE A 36 -2.95 -3.65 8.33
C PHE A 36 -1.81 -3.00 7.53
N HIS A 37 -0.68 -3.70 7.37
CA HIS A 37 0.38 -3.27 6.47
C HIS A 37 -0.11 -3.18 5.02
N GLY A 38 -0.82 -4.21 4.52
CA GLY A 38 -1.41 -4.21 3.19
C GLY A 38 -2.36 -3.03 2.94
N PHE A 39 -3.15 -2.64 3.96
CA PHE A 39 -3.96 -1.42 3.90
C PHE A 39 -3.11 -0.16 3.69
N HIS A 40 -2.01 -0.01 4.43
CA HIS A 40 -1.10 1.14 4.27
C HIS A 40 -0.48 1.17 2.87
N VAL A 41 -0.11 0.01 2.33
CA VAL A 41 0.41 -0.10 0.95
C VAL A 41 -0.66 0.35 -0.07
N VAL A 42 -1.93 0.01 0.12
CA VAL A 42 -3.01 0.47 -0.77
C VAL A 42 -3.17 1.99 -0.68
N VAL A 43 -3.22 2.55 0.53
CA VAL A 43 -3.31 4.01 0.75
C VAL A 43 -2.14 4.74 0.10
N GLY A 44 -0.91 4.25 0.30
CA GLY A 44 0.30 4.84 -0.29
C GLY A 44 0.30 4.76 -1.81
N THR A 45 -0.20 3.66 -2.38
CA THR A 45 -0.29 3.49 -3.84
C THR A 45 -1.27 4.48 -4.44
N VAL A 46 -2.42 4.70 -3.80
CA VAL A 46 -3.41 5.71 -4.20
C VAL A 46 -2.82 7.11 -4.05
N PHE A 47 -2.11 7.39 -2.96
CA PHE A 47 -1.51 8.71 -2.73
C PHE A 47 -0.46 9.07 -3.79
N LEU A 48 0.41 8.12 -4.14
CA LEU A 48 1.36 8.27 -5.23
C LEU A 48 0.67 8.40 -6.60
N LEU A 49 -0.43 7.68 -6.84
CA LEU A 49 -1.22 7.81 -8.06
C LEU A 49 -1.81 9.23 -8.19
N VAL A 50 -2.37 9.78 -7.11
CA VAL A 50 -2.86 11.17 -7.09
C VAL A 50 -1.73 12.16 -7.34
N CYS A 51 -0.55 11.95 -6.74
CA CYS A 51 0.62 12.77 -7.03
C CYS A 51 1.05 12.66 -8.50
N LEU A 52 1.04 11.47 -9.09
CA LEU A 52 1.34 11.30 -10.51
C LEU A 52 0.35 12.07 -11.39
N LEU A 53 -0.95 11.98 -11.13
CA LEU A 53 -1.97 12.72 -11.88
C LEU A 53 -1.79 14.25 -11.75
N ARG A 54 -1.47 14.73 -10.54
CA ARG A 54 -1.18 16.15 -10.30
C ARG A 54 0.11 16.60 -10.98
N ALA A 55 1.13 15.76 -11.04
CA ALA A 55 2.38 16.03 -11.75
C ALA A 55 2.15 16.14 -13.27
N LEU A 56 1.35 15.22 -13.84
CA LEU A 56 0.97 15.25 -15.25
C LEU A 56 0.13 16.49 -15.61
N ALA A 57 -0.70 16.98 -14.67
CA ALA A 57 -1.44 18.23 -14.82
C ALA A 57 -0.57 19.50 -14.60
N GLY A 58 0.73 19.36 -14.30
CA GLY A 58 1.64 20.48 -14.09
C GLY A 58 1.47 21.21 -12.75
N HIS A 59 0.83 20.60 -11.75
CA HIS A 59 0.54 21.22 -10.46
C HIS A 59 1.73 21.30 -9.50
N PHE A 60 2.92 20.83 -9.89
CA PHE A 60 4.11 20.85 -9.06
C PHE A 60 5.20 21.71 -9.69
N THR A 61 5.86 22.50 -8.84
CA THR A 61 7.09 23.23 -9.20
C THR A 61 8.24 22.73 -8.32
N THR A 62 9.48 22.98 -8.73
CA THR A 62 10.68 22.60 -7.98
C THR A 62 10.75 23.19 -6.58
N GLN A 63 9.99 24.25 -6.28
CA GLN A 63 9.90 24.82 -4.93
C GLN A 63 8.60 24.44 -4.20
N ASN A 64 7.54 24.08 -4.92
CA ASN A 64 6.23 23.75 -4.34
C ASN A 64 5.78 22.35 -4.76
N HIS A 65 6.31 21.32 -4.08
CA HIS A 65 5.99 19.91 -4.32
C HIS A 65 5.81 19.10 -3.03
N PHE A 66 5.43 19.76 -1.93
CA PHE A 66 5.21 19.12 -0.62
C PHE A 66 4.29 17.88 -0.67
N GLY A 67 3.23 17.92 -1.50
CA GLY A 67 2.35 16.76 -1.66
C GLY A 67 3.05 15.51 -2.21
N PHE A 68 4.05 15.70 -3.07
CA PHE A 68 4.90 14.62 -3.57
C PHE A 68 5.92 14.17 -2.51
N GLU A 69 6.53 15.11 -1.76
CA GLU A 69 7.44 14.77 -0.64
C GLU A 69 6.73 13.96 0.44
N ALA A 70 5.53 14.35 0.84
CA ALA A 70 4.72 13.62 1.81
C ALA A 70 4.36 12.21 1.31
N ALA A 71 4.10 12.05 0.01
CA ALA A 71 3.85 10.73 -0.57
C ALA A 71 5.11 9.86 -0.60
N ALA A 72 6.29 10.46 -0.80
CA ALA A 72 7.56 9.78 -0.75
C ALA A 72 8.00 9.41 0.68
N TRP A 73 7.62 10.18 1.70
CA TRP A 73 7.84 9.81 3.11
C TRP A 73 6.84 8.78 3.63
N TYR A 74 5.62 8.79 3.11
CA TYR A 74 4.59 7.81 3.48
C TYR A 74 4.89 6.42 2.91
N TRP A 75 5.45 6.37 1.71
CA TRP A 75 5.78 5.13 0.99
C TRP A 75 7.08 4.51 1.50
#